data_AF-A0A3R6P8Q6-F1
#
_entry.id   AF-A0A3R6P8Q6-F1
#
_cell.length_a   1.000
_cell.length_b   1.000
_cell.length_c   1.000
_cell.angle_alpha   90.00
_cell.angle_beta   90.00
_cell.angle_gamma   90.00
#
_symmetry.space_group_name_H-M   'P 1'
#
loop_
_entity.id
_entity.type
_entity.pdbx_description
1 polymer ?
#
loop_
_entity_poly.entity_id
_entity_poly.type
_entity_poly.pdbx_seq_one_letter_code
_entity_poly.pdbx_strand_id
1 'polypeptide(L)'
;MKVKHLFGMLSLFLCVFNLVSCGDDEIKDPDDAVTLNMLNEEGDKTMLGNSDVYINKSNNFKTNYCYIADAGETSGLGVDVQLQLNNLAREVAVVPGHLYQIYDRDVLREFPSGKCAVLVGSGYYKAYVVSPIVNENVMTGATVKYALTYPEAPELPEYEKLIGYIDYVGESLEYTLPKDVECVSNAYLDSDKDAFDIQINDRKLTITLLKPVDKNYGPYGTYGMYLRLGSVFTTVEFNVGMGR
;
A
#
# COMPACT_ATOMS: atom_id res chain seq x y z
N MET A 1 -22.54 74.05 28.72
CA MET A 1 -22.76 73.08 29.82
C MET A 1 -21.86 71.87 29.55
N LYS A 2 -21.00 71.49 30.50
CA LYS A 2 -20.21 70.24 30.47
C LYS A 2 -21.15 69.03 30.53
N VAL A 3 -20.78 67.89 29.93
CA VAL A 3 -20.36 66.66 30.62
C VAL A 3 -19.95 65.60 29.57
N LYS A 4 -18.84 64.91 29.86
CA LYS A 4 -18.20 63.80 29.15
C LYS A 4 -19.07 62.52 29.28
N HIS A 5 -18.84 61.49 28.46
CA HIS A 5 -18.40 60.16 28.92
C HIS A 5 -18.34 59.13 27.77
N LEU A 6 -17.20 58.45 27.74
CA LEU A 6 -16.77 57.30 26.97
C LEU A 6 -17.35 56.01 27.58
N PHE A 7 -17.87 55.06 26.80
CA PHE A 7 -18.03 53.61 27.08
C PHE A 7 -18.69 53.02 25.79
N GLY A 8 -18.22 51.99 25.08
CA GLY A 8 -17.46 50.80 25.44
C GLY A 8 -18.42 49.62 25.63
N MET A 9 -18.56 48.74 24.61
CA MET A 9 -19.04 47.32 24.66
C MET A 9 -19.71 46.93 23.32
N LEU A 10 -19.74 45.71 22.83
CA LEU A 10 -18.99 44.45 22.94
C LEU A 10 -19.75 43.52 21.97
N SER A 11 -19.06 42.90 21.00
CA SER A 11 -19.66 41.94 20.07
C SER A 11 -20.21 40.71 20.80
N LEU A 12 -21.43 40.28 20.46
CA LEU A 12 -21.87 38.90 20.61
C LEU A 12 -22.49 38.44 19.27
N PHE A 13 -21.71 37.69 18.50
CA PHE A 13 -22.23 36.87 17.40
C PHE A 13 -22.48 35.48 17.97
N LEU A 14 -23.74 35.16 18.27
CA LEU A 14 -24.14 33.79 18.60
C LEU A 14 -24.22 32.98 17.29
N CYS A 15 -23.19 32.21 16.98
CA CYS A 15 -23.31 31.09 16.05
C CYS A 15 -23.88 29.89 16.82
N VAL A 16 -25.17 29.62 16.64
CA VAL A 16 -25.80 28.38 17.08
C VAL A 16 -25.29 27.24 16.19
N PHE A 17 -24.37 26.43 16.74
CA PHE A 17 -24.03 25.13 16.18
C PHE A 17 -25.21 24.18 16.42
N ASN A 18 -25.89 23.78 15.35
CA ASN A 18 -26.78 22.62 15.40
C ASN A 18 -25.89 21.36 15.44
N LEU A 19 -25.61 20.85 16.63
CA LEU A 19 -25.15 19.47 16.78
C LEU A 19 -26.37 18.56 16.70
N VAL A 20 -26.64 18.04 15.50
CA VAL A 20 -27.44 16.82 15.35
C VAL A 20 -26.55 15.66 15.81
N SER A 21 -26.91 15.12 16.97
CA SER A 21 -26.35 13.94 17.61
C SER A 21 -27.20 12.70 17.23
N CYS A 22 -26.56 11.53 17.31
CA CYS A 22 -27.10 10.17 17.21
C CYS A 22 -27.32 9.60 15.79
N GLY A 23 -26.23 9.11 15.20
CA GLY A 23 -26.21 7.85 14.47
C GLY A 23 -25.24 6.91 15.18
N ASP A 24 -25.78 5.92 15.88
CA ASP A 24 -25.05 4.91 16.68
C ASP A 24 -24.45 3.81 15.78
N ASP A 25 -23.99 4.20 14.58
CA ASP A 25 -23.26 3.34 13.66
C ASP A 25 -21.77 3.59 13.86
N GLU A 26 -21.28 3.29 15.07
CA GLU A 26 -19.85 3.33 15.37
C GLU A 26 -19.14 2.34 14.44
N ILE A 27 -18.28 2.85 13.55
CA ILE A 27 -17.52 2.01 12.62
C ILE A 27 -16.62 1.11 13.46
N LYS A 28 -16.95 -0.18 13.49
CA LYS A 28 -16.25 -1.16 14.31
C LYS A 28 -14.85 -1.40 13.76
N ASP A 29 -13.89 -1.44 14.66
CA ASP A 29 -12.55 -1.90 14.33
C ASP A 29 -12.60 -3.38 13.88
N PRO A 30 -11.65 -3.83 13.04
CA PRO A 30 -11.49 -5.23 12.69
C PRO A 30 -11.35 -6.13 13.94
N ASP A 31 -11.87 -7.35 13.89
CA ASP A 31 -11.84 -8.30 15.01
C ASP A 31 -10.40 -8.64 15.48
N ASP A 32 -9.42 -8.53 14.58
CA ASP A 32 -8.01 -8.78 14.81
C ASP A 32 -7.20 -7.51 15.14
N ALA A 33 -7.87 -6.38 15.37
CA ALA A 33 -7.20 -5.13 15.72
C ALA A 33 -6.47 -5.20 17.07
N VAL A 34 -5.26 -4.65 17.10
CA VAL A 34 -4.40 -4.57 18.28
C VAL A 34 -4.30 -3.12 18.73
N THR A 35 -4.48 -2.86 20.03
CA THR A 35 -4.16 -1.56 20.65
C THR A 35 -2.76 -1.61 21.25
N LEU A 36 -1.90 -0.69 20.83
CA LEU A 36 -0.50 -0.60 21.22
C LEU A 36 -0.21 0.79 21.81
N ASN A 37 0.36 0.81 23.01
CA ASN A 37 1.02 2.02 23.51
C ASN A 37 2.41 2.08 22.89
N MET A 38 2.52 2.84 21.81
CA MET A 38 3.73 2.92 21.01
C MET A 38 4.60 4.06 21.52
N LEU A 39 5.64 3.71 22.28
CA LEU A 39 6.54 4.69 22.90
C LEU A 39 7.57 5.16 21.87
N ASN A 40 7.93 6.44 21.96
CA ASN A 40 8.95 7.04 21.11
C ASN A 40 10.36 6.67 21.60
N GLU A 41 11.39 7.15 20.89
CA GLU A 41 12.79 6.88 21.25
C GLU A 41 13.24 7.43 22.59
N GLU A 42 12.48 8.34 23.23
CA GLU A 42 12.75 8.81 24.59
C GLU A 42 12.06 7.94 25.65
N GLY A 43 10.99 7.23 25.30
CA GLY A 43 10.19 6.39 26.19
C GLY A 43 10.39 4.88 26.03
N ASP A 44 11.54 4.42 25.52
CA ASP A 44 11.88 2.98 25.26
C ASP A 44 11.45 2.38 23.91
N LYS A 45 11.22 3.20 22.88
CA LYS A 45 11.08 2.82 21.45
C LYS A 45 10.31 1.52 21.19
N THR A 46 9.03 1.64 20.89
CA THR A 46 8.18 0.50 20.51
C THR A 46 8.02 0.38 19.00
N MET A 47 8.07 -0.84 18.46
CA MET A 47 7.82 -1.14 17.05
C MET A 47 6.34 -1.42 16.79
N LEU A 48 5.82 -1.08 15.61
CA LEU A 48 4.46 -1.41 15.18
C LEU A 48 4.39 -2.80 14.56
N GLY A 49 3.70 -3.73 15.23
CA GLY A 49 3.53 -5.10 14.77
C GLY A 49 4.87 -5.76 14.42
N ASN A 50 4.92 -6.43 13.27
CA ASN A 50 6.16 -7.03 12.73
C ASN A 50 6.90 -6.10 11.75
N SER A 51 6.54 -4.81 11.69
CA SER A 51 7.23 -3.83 10.83
C SER A 51 8.44 -3.20 11.55
N ASP A 52 9.26 -2.45 10.82
CA ASP A 52 10.32 -1.62 11.39
C ASP A 52 9.87 -0.19 11.71
N VAL A 53 8.56 0.09 11.71
CA VAL A 53 8.00 1.40 12.01
C VAL A 53 8.05 1.67 13.52
N TYR A 54 8.63 2.81 13.92
CA TYR A 54 8.62 3.35 15.29
C TYR A 54 8.27 4.83 15.31
N ILE A 55 8.03 5.39 16.50
CA ILE A 55 7.97 6.84 16.69
C ILE A 55 9.36 7.36 17.08
N ASN A 56 9.92 8.28 16.28
CA ASN A 56 11.24 8.87 16.55
C ASN A 56 11.19 10.00 17.60
N LYS A 57 12.35 10.57 17.95
CA LYS A 57 12.44 11.71 18.90
C LYS A 57 11.67 12.97 18.48
N SER A 58 11.36 13.13 17.20
CA SER A 58 10.55 14.23 16.67
C SER A 58 9.06 13.92 16.65
N ASN A 59 8.65 12.78 17.22
CA ASN A 59 7.27 12.29 17.22
C ASN A 59 6.69 12.05 15.80
N ASN A 60 7.56 11.61 14.89
CA ASN A 60 7.17 11.11 13.58
C ASN A 60 7.19 9.58 13.56
N PHE A 61 6.26 8.94 12.86
CA PHE A 61 6.47 7.58 12.43
C PHE A 61 7.67 7.54 11.50
N LYS A 62 8.57 6.58 11.71
CA LYS A 62 9.82 6.42 11.00
C LYS A 62 10.10 4.97 10.69
N THR A 63 10.62 4.72 9.50
CA THR A 63 11.01 3.39 9.00
C THR A 63 12.26 3.50 8.13
N ASN A 64 13.05 2.42 8.05
CA ASN A 64 14.13 2.28 7.08
C ASN A 64 13.69 1.45 5.87
N TYR A 65 12.76 0.52 6.07
CA TYR A 65 12.37 -0.47 5.07
C TYR A 65 11.02 -0.17 4.43
N CYS A 66 9.97 0.00 5.23
CA CYS A 66 8.61 0.23 4.77
C CYS A 66 8.42 1.61 4.12
N TYR A 67 7.23 1.80 3.55
CA TYR A 67 6.67 3.10 3.20
C TYR A 67 5.37 3.34 3.95
N ILE A 68 5.12 4.61 4.27
CA ILE A 68 3.97 5.07 5.03
C ILE A 68 3.22 6.10 4.20
N ALA A 69 1.90 5.94 4.11
CA ALA A 69 0.99 6.95 3.61
C ALA A 69 0.07 7.42 4.74
N ASP A 70 -0.05 8.73 4.91
CA ASP A 70 -1.09 9.34 5.74
C ASP A 70 -2.38 9.42 4.90
N ALA A 71 -3.40 8.67 5.30
CA ALA A 71 -4.71 8.67 4.66
C ALA A 71 -5.63 9.80 5.19
N GLY A 72 -5.14 10.61 6.12
CA GLY A 72 -5.85 11.74 6.71
C GLY A 72 -6.69 11.35 7.92
N GLU A 73 -7.49 12.32 8.37
CA GLU A 73 -8.42 12.17 9.49
C GLU A 73 -9.52 11.15 9.17
N THR A 74 -9.73 10.19 10.07
CA THR A 74 -10.80 9.20 9.98
C THR A 74 -11.49 9.03 11.32
N SER A 75 -12.66 8.38 11.33
CA SER A 75 -13.38 8.07 12.57
C SER A 75 -12.84 6.84 13.32
N GLY A 76 -11.82 6.16 12.79
CA GLY A 76 -11.28 4.92 13.39
C GLY A 76 -10.54 4.02 12.41
N LEU A 77 -10.11 2.84 12.90
CA LEU A 77 -9.33 1.88 12.14
C LEU A 77 -10.18 1.10 11.12
N GLY A 78 -11.46 0.86 11.45
CA GLY A 78 -12.39 0.09 10.62
C GLY A 78 -12.88 0.77 9.34
N VAL A 79 -12.56 2.06 9.13
CA VAL A 79 -13.02 2.81 7.94
C VAL A 79 -12.40 2.24 6.67
N ASP A 80 -13.22 1.92 5.68
CA ASP A 80 -12.71 1.55 4.36
C ASP A 80 -12.12 2.78 3.67
N VAL A 81 -10.83 2.69 3.30
CA VAL A 81 -10.08 3.77 2.68
C VAL A 81 -9.35 3.22 1.47
N GLN A 82 -9.34 4.00 0.39
CA GLN A 82 -8.58 3.65 -0.80
C GLN A 82 -7.08 3.57 -0.48
N LEU A 83 -6.37 2.67 -1.16
CA LEU A 83 -4.91 2.55 -1.08
C LEU A 83 -4.25 3.86 -1.53
N GLN A 84 -3.46 4.46 -0.64
CA GLN A 84 -2.73 5.71 -0.84
C GLN A 84 -1.29 5.41 -1.26
N LEU A 85 -1.01 5.53 -2.55
CA LEU A 85 0.29 5.14 -3.13
C LEU A 85 1.08 6.30 -3.75
N ASN A 86 0.53 7.52 -3.75
CA ASN A 86 1.16 8.69 -4.38
C ASN A 86 2.08 9.46 -3.43
N ASN A 87 1.81 9.43 -2.13
CA ASN A 87 2.51 10.23 -1.11
C ASN A 87 3.26 9.34 -0.11
N LEU A 88 3.91 8.30 -0.61
CA LEU A 88 4.68 7.35 0.19
C LEU A 88 5.91 8.02 0.78
N ALA A 89 6.07 7.96 2.10
CA ALA A 89 7.19 8.53 2.82
C ALA A 89 7.77 7.53 3.83
N ARG A 90 9.02 7.75 4.23
CA ARG A 90 9.68 6.97 5.30
C ARG A 90 9.61 7.63 6.67
N GLU A 91 9.16 8.87 6.70
CA GLU A 91 8.96 9.63 7.91
C GLU A 91 7.73 10.52 7.74
N VAL A 92 6.75 10.36 8.64
CA VAL A 92 5.47 11.11 8.62
C VAL A 92 5.09 11.51 10.04
N ALA A 93 4.45 12.67 10.21
CA ALA A 93 4.00 13.13 11.52
C ALA A 93 2.99 12.14 12.12
N VAL A 94 3.06 11.91 13.44
CA VAL A 94 2.04 11.15 14.18
C VAL A 94 0.94 12.12 14.61
N VAL A 95 -0.23 12.02 13.98
CA VAL A 95 -1.34 12.94 14.22
C VAL A 95 -2.54 12.17 14.80
N PRO A 96 -3.01 12.49 16.01
CA PRO A 96 -4.21 11.88 16.56
C PRO A 96 -5.42 12.05 15.64
N GLY A 97 -6.21 10.99 15.50
CA GLY A 97 -7.36 10.94 14.58
C GLY A 97 -7.01 10.57 13.14
N HIS A 98 -5.71 10.46 12.78
CA HIS A 98 -5.32 10.05 11.44
C HIS A 98 -5.17 8.54 11.30
N LEU A 99 -5.44 8.05 10.09
CA LEU A 99 -5.19 6.69 9.65
C LEU A 99 -3.98 6.64 8.72
N TYR A 100 -3.10 5.68 8.93
CA TYR A 100 -1.90 5.45 8.14
C TYR A 100 -1.97 4.07 7.48
N GLN A 101 -1.46 3.98 6.27
CA GLN A 101 -1.24 2.73 5.55
C GLN A 101 0.26 2.49 5.44
N ILE A 102 0.72 1.34 5.90
CA ILE A 102 2.14 0.98 5.99
C ILE A 102 2.38 -0.24 5.12
N TYR A 103 3.19 -0.06 4.09
CA TYR A 103 3.51 -1.07 3.10
C TYR A 103 4.95 -1.54 3.25
N ASP A 104 5.16 -2.84 3.18
CA ASP A 104 6.49 -3.37 2.93
C ASP A 104 7.01 -2.84 1.58
N ARG A 105 8.32 -2.61 1.47
CA ARG A 105 8.90 -2.11 0.22
C ARG A 105 8.78 -3.13 -0.91
N ASP A 106 8.90 -4.41 -0.61
CA ASP A 106 8.97 -5.46 -1.62
C ASP A 106 7.62 -5.75 -2.26
N VAL A 107 6.54 -5.33 -1.59
CA VAL A 107 5.18 -5.51 -2.10
C VAL A 107 4.72 -4.36 -2.99
N LEU A 108 5.56 -3.32 -3.16
CA LEU A 108 5.27 -2.16 -3.98
C LEU A 108 6.00 -2.21 -5.31
N ARG A 109 5.33 -1.76 -6.37
CA ARG A 109 5.93 -1.64 -7.71
C ARG A 109 5.42 -0.41 -8.44
N GLU A 110 6.35 0.36 -8.99
CA GLU A 110 6.04 1.38 -9.99
C GLU A 110 5.98 0.75 -11.37
N PHE A 111 4.94 1.10 -12.12
CA PHE A 111 4.70 0.63 -13.48
C PHE A 111 5.07 1.70 -14.52
N PRO A 112 5.25 1.35 -15.81
CA PRO A 112 5.65 2.30 -16.86
C PRO A 112 4.82 3.59 -16.96
N SER A 113 3.56 3.56 -16.52
CA SER A 113 2.67 4.71 -16.40
C SER A 113 3.05 5.72 -15.30
N GLY A 114 4.09 5.43 -14.50
CA GLY A 114 4.49 6.19 -13.31
C GLY A 114 3.58 5.95 -12.10
N LYS A 115 2.66 4.98 -12.18
CA LYS A 115 1.75 4.63 -11.09
C LYS A 115 2.32 3.50 -10.25
N CYS A 116 2.26 3.66 -8.94
CA CYS A 116 2.59 2.61 -7.98
C CYS A 116 1.38 1.70 -7.73
N ALA A 117 1.64 0.43 -7.44
CA ALA A 117 0.65 -0.56 -7.05
C ALA A 117 1.19 -1.50 -5.97
N VAL A 118 0.28 -2.12 -5.21
CA VAL A 118 0.57 -3.11 -4.17
C VAL A 118 0.27 -4.52 -4.66
N LEU A 119 1.09 -5.49 -4.26
CA LEU A 119 0.89 -6.88 -4.59
C LEU A 119 -0.42 -7.44 -3.97
N VAL A 120 -1.27 -8.05 -4.79
CA VAL A 120 -2.51 -8.69 -4.31
C VAL A 120 -2.19 -9.78 -3.29
N GLY A 121 -2.99 -9.85 -2.22
CA GLY A 121 -2.80 -10.85 -1.15
C GLY A 121 -1.58 -10.58 -0.27
N SER A 122 -0.80 -9.53 -0.52
CA SER A 122 0.25 -9.10 0.41
C SER A 122 -0.34 -8.26 1.54
N GLY A 123 0.07 -8.54 2.77
CA GLY A 123 -0.43 -7.81 3.94
C GLY A 123 0.19 -6.41 4.02
N TYR A 124 -0.61 -5.40 4.33
CA TYR A 124 -0.17 -4.06 4.73
C TYR A 124 -0.86 -3.67 6.04
N TYR A 125 -0.20 -2.86 6.87
CA TYR A 125 -0.84 -2.41 8.12
C TYR A 125 -1.69 -1.19 7.88
N LYS A 126 -2.89 -1.19 8.46
CA LYS A 126 -3.62 0.04 8.79
C LYS A 126 -3.29 0.39 10.24
N ALA A 127 -2.97 1.65 10.50
CA ALA A 127 -2.66 2.15 11.84
C ALA A 127 -3.42 3.45 12.12
N TYR A 128 -4.26 3.47 13.14
CA TYR A 128 -5.04 4.62 13.58
C TYR A 128 -4.47 5.17 14.89
N VAL A 129 -4.16 6.46 14.92
CA VAL A 129 -3.61 7.13 16.11
C VAL A 129 -4.75 7.60 16.99
N VAL A 130 -4.89 7.00 18.17
CA VAL A 130 -5.97 7.32 19.11
C VAL A 130 -5.67 8.61 19.88
N SER A 131 -4.51 8.68 20.51
CA SER A 131 -4.14 9.80 21.39
C SER A 131 -2.63 9.86 21.62
N PRO A 132 -2.07 11.03 21.91
CA PRO A 132 -0.69 11.13 22.36
C PRO A 132 -0.51 10.53 23.76
N ILE A 133 0.66 9.99 24.04
CA ILE A 133 1.10 9.60 25.38
C ILE A 133 1.99 10.73 25.91
N VAL A 134 1.63 11.28 27.07
CA VAL A 134 2.33 12.40 27.69
C VAL A 134 2.79 12.00 29.09
N ASN A 135 4.07 12.22 29.37
CA ASN A 135 4.65 12.07 30.70
C ASN A 135 5.30 13.40 31.10
N GLU A 136 4.95 13.95 32.26
CA GLU A 136 5.51 15.23 32.76
C GLU A 136 5.51 16.38 31.73
N ASN A 137 4.43 16.50 30.93
CA ASN A 137 4.27 17.46 29.82
C ASN A 137 5.17 17.23 28.59
N VAL A 138 5.91 16.12 28.53
CA VAL A 138 6.67 15.69 27.36
C VAL A 138 5.91 14.58 26.64
N MET A 139 5.78 14.69 25.32
CA MET A 139 5.22 13.62 24.51
C MET A 139 6.22 12.46 24.43
N THR A 140 5.82 11.29 24.92
CA THR A 140 6.65 10.08 24.98
C THR A 140 6.16 8.98 24.05
N GLY A 141 5.13 9.23 23.25
CA GLY A 141 4.61 8.28 22.28
C GLY A 141 3.16 8.55 21.88
N ALA A 142 2.48 7.52 21.37
CA ALA A 142 1.06 7.56 21.06
C ALA A 142 0.41 6.19 21.31
N THR A 143 -0.87 6.20 21.66
CA THR A 143 -1.72 5.01 21.62
C THR A 143 -2.18 4.82 20.17
N VAL A 144 -1.85 3.67 19.59
CA VAL A 144 -2.13 3.33 18.19
C VAL A 144 -2.94 2.05 18.15
N LYS A 145 -4.01 2.03 17.34
CA LYS A 145 -4.68 0.79 16.95
C LYS A 145 -4.18 0.36 15.59
N TYR A 146 -3.87 -0.91 15.40
CA TYR A 146 -3.46 -1.40 14.08
C TYR A 146 -4.03 -2.77 13.76
N ALA A 147 -4.19 -3.05 12.47
CA ALA A 147 -4.59 -4.36 11.94
C ALA A 147 -3.85 -4.63 10.63
N LEU A 148 -3.66 -5.91 10.31
CA LEU A 148 -3.14 -6.32 9.01
C LEU A 148 -4.31 -6.39 8.02
N THR A 149 -4.14 -5.85 6.83
CA THR A 149 -5.17 -5.82 5.78
C THR A 149 -4.57 -6.31 4.48
N TYR A 150 -5.41 -6.90 3.63
CA TYR A 150 -5.00 -7.50 2.36
C TYR A 150 -5.76 -6.83 1.22
N PRO A 151 -5.08 -6.36 0.17
CA PRO A 151 -5.74 -5.84 -1.01
C PRO A 151 -6.33 -6.99 -1.83
N GLU A 152 -7.62 -6.88 -2.13
CA GLU A 152 -8.36 -7.82 -2.97
C GLU A 152 -8.53 -7.27 -4.38
N ALA A 153 -8.42 -8.15 -5.37
CA ALA A 153 -8.67 -7.83 -6.78
C ALA A 153 -9.12 -9.08 -7.52
N PRO A 154 -10.40 -9.48 -7.39
CA PRO A 154 -10.93 -10.70 -8.00
C PRO A 154 -10.85 -10.70 -9.54
N GLU A 155 -10.65 -9.54 -10.17
CA GLU A 155 -10.46 -9.40 -11.62
C GLU A 155 -9.05 -9.79 -12.08
N LEU A 156 -8.07 -9.80 -11.17
CA LEU A 156 -6.71 -10.24 -11.45
C LEU A 156 -6.57 -11.75 -11.21
N PRO A 157 -5.68 -12.45 -11.94
CA PRO A 157 -5.34 -13.82 -11.61
C PRO A 157 -4.67 -13.92 -10.23
N GLU A 158 -4.72 -15.13 -9.66
CA GLU A 158 -3.96 -15.48 -8.45
C GLU A 158 -2.47 -15.15 -8.61
N TYR A 159 -1.81 -14.87 -7.48
CA TYR A 159 -0.38 -14.59 -7.43
C TYR A 159 0.42 -15.77 -8.00
N GLU A 160 1.42 -15.45 -8.83
CA GLU A 160 2.29 -16.42 -9.51
C GLU A 160 1.50 -17.47 -10.32
N LYS A 161 0.42 -17.04 -10.96
CA LYS A 161 -0.37 -17.93 -11.81
C LYS A 161 0.47 -18.43 -12.99
N LEU A 162 0.75 -19.72 -13.00
CA LEU A 162 1.35 -20.40 -14.16
C LEU A 162 0.36 -20.43 -15.33
N ILE A 163 0.72 -19.80 -16.44
CA ILE A 163 -0.08 -19.68 -17.66
C ILE A 163 0.31 -20.69 -18.73
N GLY A 164 1.48 -21.34 -18.64
CA GLY A 164 1.85 -22.44 -19.53
C GLY A 164 3.33 -22.76 -19.61
N TYR A 165 3.69 -23.53 -20.64
CA TYR A 165 5.01 -24.08 -20.89
C TYR A 165 5.42 -23.85 -22.34
N ILE A 166 6.70 -23.56 -22.58
CA ILE A 166 7.30 -23.42 -23.91
C ILE A 166 8.62 -24.21 -23.93
N ASP A 167 8.73 -25.22 -24.79
CA ASP A 167 9.84 -26.18 -24.78
C ASP A 167 10.69 -26.13 -26.06
N TYR A 168 10.20 -25.58 -27.17
CA TYR A 168 10.92 -25.55 -28.45
C TYR A 168 10.79 -24.22 -29.19
N VAL A 169 11.82 -23.92 -30.00
CA VAL A 169 11.86 -22.70 -30.83
C VAL A 169 10.66 -22.66 -31.77
N GLY A 170 9.98 -21.51 -31.81
CA GLY A 170 8.77 -21.28 -32.58
C GLY A 170 7.49 -21.73 -31.88
N GLU A 171 7.55 -22.39 -30.72
CA GLU A 171 6.36 -22.62 -29.91
C GLU A 171 5.86 -21.31 -29.30
N SER A 172 4.54 -21.16 -29.29
CA SER A 172 3.85 -20.01 -28.74
C SER A 172 2.90 -20.41 -27.62
N LEU A 173 2.89 -19.61 -26.57
CA LEU A 173 1.90 -19.63 -25.50
C LEU A 173 0.94 -18.45 -25.68
N GLU A 174 -0.34 -18.68 -25.41
CA GLU A 174 -1.36 -17.65 -25.46
C GLU A 174 -2.10 -17.56 -24.13
N TYR A 175 -2.32 -16.33 -23.64
CA TYR A 175 -3.05 -16.05 -22.41
C TYR A 175 -4.00 -14.86 -22.58
N THR A 176 -5.21 -14.97 -22.04
CA THR A 176 -6.17 -13.86 -22.05
C THR A 176 -5.96 -12.99 -20.81
N LEU A 177 -5.54 -11.76 -21.03
CA LEU A 177 -5.33 -10.76 -19.99
C LEU A 177 -6.67 -10.20 -19.47
N PRO A 178 -6.73 -9.83 -18.18
CA PRO A 178 -7.82 -9.03 -17.66
C PRO A 178 -7.94 -7.70 -18.40
N LYS A 179 -9.09 -7.04 -18.29
CA LYS A 179 -9.33 -5.77 -18.96
C LYS A 179 -8.54 -4.65 -18.27
N ASP A 180 -8.06 -3.68 -19.05
CA ASP A 180 -7.44 -2.44 -18.58
C ASP A 180 -6.16 -2.66 -17.74
N VAL A 181 -5.50 -3.80 -17.89
CA VAL A 181 -4.23 -4.10 -17.22
C VAL A 181 -3.06 -3.43 -17.91
N GLU A 182 -2.12 -2.96 -17.10
CA GLU A 182 -0.80 -2.56 -17.54
C GLU A 182 0.19 -3.70 -17.27
N CYS A 183 0.96 -4.08 -18.28
CA CYS A 183 1.88 -5.22 -18.20
C CYS A 183 3.33 -4.73 -18.18
N VAL A 184 4.16 -5.39 -17.37
CA VAL A 184 5.63 -5.22 -17.41
C VAL A 184 6.31 -6.53 -17.11
N SER A 185 7.38 -6.85 -17.85
CA SER A 185 8.19 -8.04 -17.61
C SER A 185 8.83 -8.02 -16.22
N ASN A 186 9.09 -9.20 -15.65
CA ASN A 186 9.96 -9.31 -14.49
C ASN A 186 11.44 -9.23 -14.92
N ALA A 187 12.33 -9.04 -13.94
CA ALA A 187 13.75 -8.84 -14.22
C ALA A 187 14.40 -10.05 -14.93
N TYR A 188 13.89 -11.26 -14.68
CA TYR A 188 14.39 -12.48 -15.30
C TYR A 188 13.96 -12.63 -16.76
N LEU A 189 12.73 -12.23 -17.09
CA LEU A 189 12.27 -12.13 -18.47
C LEU A 189 12.98 -11.00 -19.21
N ASP A 190 13.26 -9.89 -18.55
CA ASP A 190 14.03 -8.79 -19.15
C ASP A 190 15.47 -9.17 -19.47
N SER A 191 16.11 -10.04 -18.67
CA SER A 191 17.49 -10.48 -18.95
C SER A 191 17.59 -11.34 -20.22
N ASP A 192 16.54 -12.11 -20.53
CA ASP A 192 16.49 -12.99 -21.70
C ASP A 192 15.49 -12.49 -22.77
N LYS A 193 15.16 -11.20 -22.76
CA LYS A 193 14.08 -10.64 -23.59
C LYS A 193 14.25 -10.89 -25.09
N ASP A 194 15.48 -11.03 -25.57
CA ASP A 194 15.77 -11.27 -26.99
C ASP A 194 15.59 -12.74 -27.39
N ALA A 195 15.29 -13.61 -26.43
CA ALA A 195 14.87 -14.98 -26.63
C ALA A 195 13.36 -15.10 -26.88
N PHE A 196 12.57 -14.03 -26.73
CA PHE A 196 11.12 -14.07 -26.83
C PHE A 196 10.59 -13.00 -27.77
N ASP A 197 9.57 -13.36 -28.55
CA ASP A 197 8.64 -12.38 -29.16
C ASP A 197 7.38 -12.32 -28.30
N ILE A 198 7.15 -11.17 -27.67
CA ILE A 198 6.04 -10.94 -26.74
C ILE A 198 5.13 -9.88 -27.33
N GLN A 199 3.89 -10.27 -27.62
CA GLN A 199 2.90 -9.41 -28.24
C GLN A 199 1.64 -9.36 -27.39
N ILE A 200 1.05 -8.17 -27.27
CA ILE A 200 -0.24 -7.97 -26.62
C ILE A 200 -1.17 -7.30 -27.62
N ASN A 201 -2.16 -8.05 -28.11
CA ASN A 201 -3.17 -7.58 -29.05
C ASN A 201 -4.56 -7.93 -28.53
N ASP A 202 -5.48 -6.96 -28.42
CA ASP A 202 -6.86 -7.20 -27.98
C ASP A 202 -7.01 -8.06 -26.70
N ARG A 203 -6.18 -7.75 -25.69
CA ARG A 203 -6.06 -8.50 -24.41
C ARG A 203 -5.49 -9.92 -24.54
N LYS A 204 -5.03 -10.32 -25.71
CA LYS A 204 -4.34 -11.59 -25.90
C LYS A 204 -2.85 -11.37 -25.78
N LEU A 205 -2.24 -11.94 -24.75
CA LEU A 205 -0.80 -12.09 -24.61
C LEU A 205 -0.37 -13.30 -25.40
N THR A 206 0.55 -13.12 -26.34
CA THR A 206 1.21 -14.19 -27.08
C THR A 206 2.71 -14.11 -26.82
N ILE A 207 3.30 -15.23 -26.40
CA ILE A 207 4.73 -15.35 -26.10
C ILE A 207 5.28 -16.45 -27.00
N THR A 208 6.24 -16.14 -27.85
CA THR A 208 6.88 -17.10 -28.75
C THR A 208 8.37 -17.22 -28.42
N LEU A 209 8.87 -18.45 -28.29
CA LEU A 209 10.29 -18.71 -28.06
C LEU A 209 11.09 -18.59 -29.37
N LEU A 210 12.11 -17.75 -29.38
CA LEU A 210 12.95 -17.46 -30.55
C LEU A 210 14.32 -18.15 -30.50
N LYS A 211 14.79 -18.52 -29.31
CA LYS A 211 16.11 -19.12 -29.09
C LYS A 211 16.00 -20.53 -28.49
N PRO A 212 16.93 -21.45 -28.80
CA PRO A 212 16.92 -22.78 -28.24
C PRO A 212 17.10 -22.73 -26.73
N VAL A 213 16.42 -23.62 -26.01
CA VAL A 213 16.55 -23.76 -24.56
C VAL A 213 17.99 -24.09 -24.17
N ASP A 214 18.56 -23.34 -23.23
CA ASP A 214 19.89 -23.59 -22.67
C ASP A 214 19.86 -23.43 -21.15
N LYS A 215 20.20 -24.50 -20.41
CA LYS A 215 20.17 -24.52 -18.94
C LYS A 215 21.26 -23.68 -18.28
N ASN A 216 22.31 -23.33 -19.02
CA ASN A 216 23.45 -22.58 -18.51
C ASN A 216 23.34 -21.09 -18.85
N TYR A 217 22.83 -20.77 -20.04
CA TYR A 217 22.84 -19.40 -20.58
C TYR A 217 21.45 -18.82 -20.85
N GLY A 218 20.38 -19.60 -20.66
CA GLY A 218 19.03 -19.21 -21.00
C GLY A 218 18.75 -19.27 -22.52
N PRO A 219 17.48 -19.27 -22.91
CA PRO A 219 16.30 -19.22 -22.04
C PRO A 219 16.01 -20.59 -21.37
N TYR A 220 15.80 -20.61 -20.05
CA TYR A 220 15.44 -21.80 -19.27
C TYR A 220 14.93 -21.37 -17.88
N GLY A 221 13.83 -21.96 -17.41
CA GLY A 221 13.28 -21.68 -16.07
C GLY A 221 11.92 -20.98 -16.12
N THR A 222 11.56 -20.33 -15.01
CA THR A 222 10.27 -19.67 -14.83
C THR A 222 10.40 -18.18 -15.09
N TYR A 223 9.71 -17.71 -16.12
CA TYR A 223 9.65 -16.32 -16.53
C TYR A 223 8.31 -15.71 -16.13
N GLY A 224 8.26 -14.39 -15.92
CA GLY A 224 7.04 -13.77 -15.42
C GLY A 224 6.79 -12.36 -15.93
N MET A 225 5.52 -11.97 -15.88
CA MET A 225 5.05 -10.62 -16.17
C MET A 225 4.15 -10.14 -15.03
N TYR A 226 4.37 -8.91 -14.60
CA TYR A 226 3.50 -8.23 -13.66
C TYR A 226 2.30 -7.62 -14.38
N LEU A 227 1.12 -7.77 -13.81
CA LEU A 227 -0.15 -7.24 -14.31
C LEU A 227 -0.72 -6.26 -13.28
N ARG A 228 -0.75 -4.96 -13.58
CA ARG A 228 -1.36 -3.93 -12.73
C ARG A 228 -2.79 -3.64 -13.14
N LEU A 229 -3.69 -3.59 -12.17
CA LEU A 229 -5.04 -3.06 -12.31
C LEU A 229 -5.28 -2.01 -11.21
N GLY A 230 -5.40 -0.74 -11.58
CA GLY A 230 -5.56 0.32 -10.59
C GLY A 230 -4.40 0.37 -9.58
N SER A 231 -4.69 0.28 -8.28
CA SER A 231 -3.69 0.35 -7.21
C SER A 231 -3.12 -1.00 -6.80
N VAL A 232 -3.45 -2.08 -7.51
CA VAL A 232 -2.96 -3.43 -7.19
C VAL A 232 -2.29 -4.10 -8.39
N PHE A 233 -1.44 -5.08 -8.13
CA PHE A 233 -0.85 -5.92 -9.18
C PHE A 233 -0.69 -7.38 -8.74
N THR A 234 -0.54 -8.25 -9.74
CA THR A 234 -0.19 -9.67 -9.56
C THR A 234 0.88 -10.07 -10.56
N THR A 235 1.32 -11.33 -10.52
CA THR A 235 2.29 -11.91 -11.46
C THR A 235 1.67 -13.11 -12.17
N VAL A 236 1.84 -13.18 -13.49
CA VAL A 236 1.63 -14.42 -14.27
C VAL A 236 2.98 -14.96 -14.71
N GLU A 237 3.09 -16.28 -14.78
CA GLU A 237 4.35 -16.98 -15.03
C GLU A 237 4.24 -18.02 -16.14
N PHE A 238 5.33 -18.29 -16.85
CA PHE A 238 5.42 -19.37 -17.81
C PHE A 238 6.78 -20.06 -17.70
N ASN A 239 6.79 -21.36 -17.95
CA ASN A 239 8.00 -22.16 -17.85
C ASN A 239 8.62 -22.40 -19.22
N VAL A 240 9.94 -22.35 -19.28
CA VAL A 240 10.70 -22.62 -20.50
C VAL A 240 11.66 -23.78 -20.27
N GLY A 241 11.53 -24.83 -21.09
CA GLY A 241 12.42 -25.99 -21.06
C GLY A 241 12.33 -26.85 -19.79
N MET A 242 11.27 -26.66 -18.99
CA MET A 242 11.03 -27.41 -17.75
C MET A 242 10.15 -28.65 -17.96
N GLY A 243 9.60 -28.84 -19.17
CA GLY A 243 8.66 -29.91 -19.47
C GLY A 243 7.28 -29.69 -18.82
N ARG A 244 6.27 -30.38 -19.37
CA ARG A 244 4.90 -30.43 -18.80
C ARG A 244 4.78 -31.48 -17.70
#